data_AF-W0DRR7-F1
#
_entry.id   AF-W0DRR7-F1
#
_cell.length_a   1.000
_cell.length_b   1.000
_cell.length_c   1.000
_cell.angle_alpha   90.00
_cell.angle_beta   90.00
_cell.angle_gamma   90.00
#
_symmetry.space_group_name_H-M   'P 1'
#
loop_
_entity.id
_entity.type
_entity.pdbx_description
1 polymer ?
#
loop_
_entity_poly.entity_id
_entity_poly.type
_entity_poly.pdbx_seq_one_letter_code
_entity_poly.pdbx_strand_id
1 'polypeptide(L)'
;MLRVEQFLTRGVLGVYQEVYARFLTLTLASIARVLAQPTVVACTEGRKHPNQVNFRATLAKLRTRFFQLWEPADTHGCLDLPVWIARDVEPIRSRRSYPPAENLAH
;
A
#
# COMPACT_ATOMS: atom_id res chain seq x y z
N MET A 1 25.24 -14.36 -0.77
CA MET A 1 24.29 -14.01 0.31
C MET A 1 23.88 -12.56 0.10
N LEU A 2 22.60 -12.31 -0.22
CA LEU A 2 22.12 -10.97 -0.58
C LEU A 2 22.01 -10.12 0.70
N ARG A 3 22.88 -9.12 0.85
CA ARG A 3 22.90 -8.25 2.04
C ARG A 3 21.86 -7.15 1.83
N VAL A 4 20.78 -7.18 2.61
CA VAL A 4 19.77 -6.12 2.66
C VAL A 4 20.36 -4.97 3.46
N GLU A 5 20.58 -3.81 2.83
CA GLU A 5 20.99 -2.60 3.53
C GLU A 5 19.75 -1.91 4.11
N GLN A 6 19.85 -1.40 5.34
CA GLN A 6 18.79 -0.58 5.92
C GLN A 6 18.66 0.72 5.11
N PHE A 7 17.43 1.18 4.87
CA PHE A 7 17.13 2.37 4.08
C PHE A 7 17.89 3.61 4.58
N LEU A 8 18.22 4.54 3.68
CA LEU A 8 19.07 5.74 3.88
C LEU A 8 20.59 5.53 3.77
N THR A 9 21.07 4.40 3.23
CA THR A 9 22.50 4.25 2.94
C THR A 9 22.92 5.10 1.73
N ARG A 10 24.13 5.66 1.79
CA ARG A 10 24.77 6.37 0.66
C ARG A 10 25.33 5.41 -0.41
N GLY A 11 25.19 4.11 -0.19
CA GLY A 11 25.67 3.06 -1.09
C GLY A 11 24.76 2.90 -2.30
N VAL A 12 25.37 2.74 -3.48
CA VAL A 12 24.66 2.52 -4.75
C VAL A 12 23.67 1.35 -4.64
N LEU A 13 24.06 0.27 -3.94
CA LEU A 13 23.21 -0.91 -3.72
C LEU A 13 21.97 -0.60 -2.88
N GLY A 14 22.11 0.17 -1.79
CA GLY A 14 20.98 0.58 -0.96
C GLY A 14 19.99 1.48 -1.70
N VAL A 15 20.49 2.37 -2.58
CA VAL A 15 19.63 3.19 -3.45
C VAL A 15 18.82 2.30 -4.40
N TYR A 16 19.44 1.29 -5.02
CA TYR A 16 18.71 0.35 -5.88
C TYR A 16 17.66 -0.44 -5.09
N GLN A 17 18.02 -0.97 -3.91
CA GLN A 17 17.08 -1.69 -3.05
C GLN A 17 15.88 -0.81 -2.67
N GLU A 18 16.11 0.46 -2.36
CA GLU A 18 15.05 1.40 -2.04
C GLU A 18 14.14 1.68 -3.23
N VAL A 19 14.70 1.89 -4.42
CA VAL A 19 13.92 2.08 -5.65
C VAL A 19 13.06 0.86 -5.95
N TYR A 20 13.64 -0.35 -5.90
CA TYR A 20 12.90 -1.59 -6.15
C TYR A 20 11.81 -1.84 -5.10
N ALA A 21 12.08 -1.60 -3.82
CA ALA A 21 11.09 -1.73 -2.77
C ALA A 21 9.92 -0.76 -2.95
N ARG A 22 10.19 0.51 -3.34
CA ARG A 22 9.14 1.48 -3.65
C ARG A 22 8.30 1.04 -4.85
N PHE A 23 8.93 0.56 -5.91
CA PHE A 23 8.23 0.08 -7.10
C PHE A 23 7.33 -1.11 -6.76
N LEU A 24 7.87 -2.11 -6.06
CA LEU A 24 7.13 -3.28 -5.60
C LEU A 24 5.94 -2.89 -4.71
N THR A 25 6.16 -2.00 -3.74
CA THR A 25 5.12 -1.49 -2.84
C THR A 25 3.98 -0.83 -3.63
N LEU A 26 4.29 0.01 -4.62
CA LEU A 26 3.29 0.68 -5.46
C LEU A 26 2.51 -0.31 -6.32
N THR A 27 3.20 -1.30 -6.90
CA THR A 27 2.56 -2.35 -7.70
C THR A 27 1.60 -3.18 -6.85
N LEU A 28 2.04 -3.66 -5.69
CA LEU A 28 1.21 -4.47 -4.79
C LEU A 28 -0.01 -3.68 -4.28
N ALA A 29 0.16 -2.40 -3.96
CA ALA A 29 -0.96 -1.55 -3.53
C ALA A 29 -1.97 -1.34 -4.66
N SER A 30 -1.50 -1.21 -5.90
CA SER A 30 -2.35 -1.03 -7.07
C SER A 30 -3.18 -2.29 -7.34
N ILE A 31 -2.54 -3.47 -7.28
CA ILE A 31 -3.22 -4.76 -7.39
C ILE A 31 -4.26 -4.90 -6.29
N ALA A 32 -3.88 -4.66 -5.03
CA ALA A 32 -4.79 -4.78 -3.89
C ALA A 32 -5.99 -3.83 -4.00
N ARG A 33 -5.78 -2.60 -4.50
CA ARG A 33 -6.87 -1.66 -4.78
C ARG A 33 -7.87 -2.22 -5.80
N VAL A 34 -7.38 -2.75 -6.92
CA VAL A 34 -8.24 -3.30 -7.98
C VAL A 34 -9.06 -4.46 -7.45
N LEU A 35 -8.44 -5.36 -6.68
CA LEU A 35 -9.10 -6.51 -6.07
C LEU A 35 -10.13 -6.12 -5.00
N ALA A 36 -9.88 -5.06 -4.23
CA ALA A 36 -10.75 -4.64 -3.13
C ALA A 36 -11.88 -3.68 -3.55
N GLN A 37 -11.76 -3.02 -4.71
CA GLN A 37 -12.73 -2.03 -5.16
C GLN A 37 -14.16 -2.59 -5.29
N PRO A 38 -14.39 -3.81 -5.83
CA PRO A 38 -15.74 -4.40 -5.87
C PRO A 38 -16.35 -4.55 -4.47
N THR A 39 -15.57 -5.01 -3.50
CA THR A 39 -15.99 -5.16 -2.10
C THR A 39 -16.34 -3.80 -1.49
N VAL A 40 -15.54 -2.77 -1.74
CA VAL A 40 -15.83 -1.40 -1.27
C VAL A 40 -17.13 -0.87 -1.89
N VAL A 41 -17.38 -1.12 -3.17
CA VAL A 41 -18.64 -0.72 -3.82
C VAL A 41 -19.82 -1.42 -3.17
N ALA A 42 -19.75 -2.75 -3.00
CA ALA A 42 -20.81 -3.53 -2.36
C ALA A 42 -21.08 -3.07 -0.91
N CYS A 43 -20.03 -2.89 -0.09
CA CYS A 43 -20.17 -2.45 1.30
C CYS A 43 -20.63 -0.99 1.46
N THR A 44 -20.56 -0.20 0.38
CA THR A 44 -21.00 1.20 0.39
C THR A 44 -22.20 1.47 -0.52
N GLU A 45 -22.84 0.41 -0.99
CA GLU A 45 -24.08 0.47 -1.74
C GLU A 45 -25.16 1.17 -0.89
N GLY A 46 -25.94 2.05 -1.53
CA GLY A 46 -26.95 2.87 -0.85
C GLY A 46 -26.43 4.14 -0.16
N ARG A 47 -25.11 4.39 -0.11
CA ARG A 47 -24.59 5.69 0.37
C ARG A 47 -24.83 6.79 -0.68
N LYS A 48 -25.09 8.01 -0.20
CA LYS A 48 -25.33 9.22 -1.04
C LYS A 48 -24.22 9.51 -2.07
N HIS A 49 -22.99 9.06 -1.81
CA HIS A 49 -21.84 9.33 -2.65
C HIS A 49 -21.08 8.05 -2.97
N PRO A 50 -20.54 7.92 -4.19
CA PRO A 50 -19.68 6.80 -4.56
C PRO A 50 -18.41 6.82 -3.72
N ASN A 51 -18.03 5.64 -3.22
CA ASN A 51 -16.80 5.44 -2.47
C ASN A 51 -15.83 4.59 -3.28
N GLN A 52 -14.55 4.80 -3.02
CA GLN A 52 -13.45 4.07 -3.59
C GLN A 52 -12.49 3.64 -2.49
N VAL A 53 -11.58 2.75 -2.83
CA VAL A 53 -10.45 2.42 -1.96
C VAL A 53 -9.64 3.67 -1.60
N ASN A 54 -9.36 3.88 -0.31
CA ASN A 54 -8.44 4.90 0.15
C ASN A 54 -6.98 4.51 -0.16
N PHE A 55 -6.57 4.73 -1.41
CA PHE A 55 -5.27 4.27 -1.91
C PHE A 55 -4.07 4.76 -1.10
N ARG A 56 -4.11 5.97 -0.53
CA ARG A 56 -3.00 6.48 0.29
C ARG A 56 -2.93 5.79 1.64
N ALA A 57 -4.07 5.52 2.28
CA ALA A 57 -4.10 4.71 3.50
C ALA A 57 -3.64 3.28 3.19
N THR A 58 -4.07 2.70 2.08
CA THR A 58 -3.61 1.40 1.58
C THR A 58 -2.09 1.36 1.42
N LEU A 59 -1.48 2.37 0.77
CA LEU A 59 -0.03 2.47 0.62
C LEU A 59 0.71 2.60 1.95
N ALA A 60 0.18 3.40 2.89
CA ALA A 60 0.79 3.57 4.20
C ALA A 60 0.79 2.26 4.99
N LYS A 61 -0.34 1.54 5.00
CA LYS A 61 -0.46 0.21 5.62
C LYS A 61 0.46 -0.81 4.95
N LEU A 62 0.49 -0.83 3.61
CA LEU A 62 1.36 -1.72 2.85
C LEU A 62 2.82 -1.49 3.18
N ARG A 63 3.28 -0.24 3.20
CA ARG A 63 4.66 0.08 3.57
C ARG A 63 4.99 -0.42 4.97
N THR A 64 4.13 -0.19 5.97
CA THR A 64 4.36 -0.66 7.34
C THR A 64 4.42 -2.19 7.43
N ARG A 65 3.52 -2.89 6.71
CA ARG A 65 3.47 -4.35 6.71
C ARG A 65 4.55 -5.01 5.86
N PHE A 66 4.95 -4.39 4.76
CA PHE A 66 6.02 -4.88 3.89
C PHE A 66 7.31 -5.09 4.68
N PHE A 67 7.67 -4.16 5.56
CA PHE A 67 8.82 -4.31 6.44
C PHE A 67 8.65 -5.39 7.51
N GLN A 68 7.43 -5.61 8.00
CA GLN A 68 7.15 -6.65 8.99
C GLN A 68 7.13 -8.05 8.38
N LEU A 69 6.75 -8.17 7.11
CA LEU A 69 6.66 -9.43 6.36
C LEU A 69 7.91 -9.73 5.56
N TRP A 70 8.85 -8.78 5.47
CA TRP A 70 10.17 -9.00 4.90
C TRP A 70 11.05 -9.75 5.89
N GLU A 71 10.74 -11.04 6.08
CA GLU A 71 11.66 -11.99 6.67
C GLU A 71 12.44 -12.66 5.52
N PRO A 72 13.79 -12.57 5.46
CA PRO A 72 14.57 -13.13 4.35
C PRO A 72 14.37 -14.64 4.13
N ALA A 73 13.81 -15.34 5.12
CA ALA A 73 13.53 -16.77 5.10
C ALA A 73 12.11 -17.12 4.63
N ASP A 74 11.18 -16.16 4.56
CA ASP A 74 9.78 -16.40 4.20
C ASP A 74 9.32 -15.47 3.06
N THR A 75 9.55 -15.93 1.83
CA THR A 75 9.08 -15.25 0.61
C THR A 75 7.60 -15.45 0.35
N HIS A 76 6.92 -16.38 1.05
CA HIS A 76 5.48 -16.59 0.89
C HIS A 76 4.67 -15.45 1.53
N GLY A 77 5.16 -14.86 2.62
CA GLY A 77 4.51 -13.73 3.29
C GLY A 77 4.30 -12.49 2.40
N CYS A 78 5.13 -12.30 1.36
CA CYS A 78 4.94 -11.21 0.39
C CYS A 78 3.72 -11.40 -0.53
N LEU A 79 3.29 -12.65 -0.76
CA LEU A 79 2.13 -12.96 -1.61
C LEU A 79 0.80 -12.94 -0.84
N ASP A 80 0.84 -13.06 0.50
CA ASP A 80 -0.35 -12.90 1.36
C ASP A 80 -0.69 -11.42 1.62
N LEU A 81 0.27 -10.53 1.37
CA LEU A 81 0.16 -9.09 1.55
C LEU A 81 -1.04 -8.48 0.79
N PRO A 82 -1.25 -8.75 -0.52
CA PRO A 82 -2.41 -8.27 -1.26
C PRO A 82 -3.75 -8.74 -0.68
N VAL A 83 -3.83 -9.98 -0.21
CA VAL A 83 -5.04 -10.55 0.40
C VAL A 83 -5.35 -9.88 1.73
N TRP A 84 -4.33 -9.67 2.56
CA TRP A 84 -4.46 -8.94 3.82
C TRP A 84 -4.93 -7.49 3.58
N ILE A 85 -4.32 -6.80 2.61
CA ILE A 85 -4.70 -5.44 2.27
C ILE A 85 -6.15 -5.38 1.82
N ALA A 86 -6.57 -6.30 0.94
CA ALA A 86 -7.93 -6.32 0.44
C ALA A 86 -8.98 -6.41 1.56
N ARG A 87 -8.64 -7.05 2.69
CA ARG A 87 -9.49 -7.15 3.88
C ARG A 87 -9.51 -5.87 4.73
N ASP A 88 -8.41 -5.12 4.78
CA ASP A 88 -8.23 -3.94 5.65
C ASP A 88 -8.39 -2.61 4.89
N VAL A 89 -9.00 -2.65 3.70
CA VAL A 89 -9.23 -1.46 2.88
C VAL A 89 -10.30 -0.56 3.49
N GLU A 90 -9.94 0.71 3.64
CA GLU A 90 -10.86 1.75 4.07
C GLU A 90 -11.53 2.42 2.86
N PRO A 91 -12.86 2.61 2.87
CA PRO A 91 -13.55 3.38 1.84
C PRO A 91 -13.33 4.88 2.05
N ILE A 92 -13.03 5.60 0.98
CA ILE A 92 -13.03 7.08 0.92
C ILE A 92 -13.98 7.55 -0.17
N ARG A 93 -14.63 8.69 0.02
CA ARG A 93 -15.45 9.32 -1.03
C ARG A 93 -14.57 9.60 -2.25
N SER A 94 -15.06 9.32 -3.46
CA SER A 94 -14.29 9.49 -4.69
C SER A 94 -13.74 10.91 -4.91
N ARG A 95 -14.44 11.94 -4.39
CA ARG A 95 -14.02 13.35 -4.43
C ARG A 95 -13.16 13.80 -3.25
N ARG A 96 -12.82 12.92 -2.31
CA ARG A 96 -11.88 13.24 -1.21
C ARG A 96 -10.54 12.54 -1.45
N SER A 97 -9.48 13.34 -1.41
CA SER A 97 -8.11 12.86 -1.28
C SER A 97 -7.75 12.75 0.20
N TYR A 98 -6.93 11.75 0.55
CA TYR A 98 -6.32 11.65 1.87
C TYR A 98 -4.85 12.10 1.79
N PRO A 99 -4.32 12.84 2.78
CA PRO A 99 -5.06 13.64 3.73
C PRO A 99 -5.81 14.77 2.98
N PRO A 100 -6.75 15.45 3.65
CA PRO A 100 -7.45 16.59 3.06
C PRO A 100 -6.44 17.60 2.49
N ALA A 101 -6.77 18.21 1.34
CA ALA A 101 -5.89 19.18 0.68
C ALA A 101 -5.48 20.36 1.58
N GLU A 102 -6.27 20.64 2.62
CA GLU A 102 -5.95 21.62 3.68
C GLU A 102 -4.65 21.31 4.43
N ASN A 103 -4.18 20.06 4.45
CA ASN A 103 -2.95 19.64 5.15
C ASN A 103 -1.69 19.63 4.25
N LEU A 104 -1.76 20.14 3.02
CA LEU A 104 -0.61 20.28 2.11
C LEU A 104 -0.16 21.73 1.91
N ALA A 105 -0.81 22.68 2.60
CA ALA A 105 -0.53 24.12 2.51
C ALA A 105 0.35 24.66 3.67
N HIS A 106 0.99 23.77 4.45
CA HIS A 106 1.89 24.14 5.54
C HIS A 106 3.24 23.43 5.40
#